data_AF-F5Z8M5-F1
#
_entry.id   AF-F5Z8M5-F1
#
_cell.length_a   1.000
_cell.length_b   1.000
_cell.length_c   1.000
_cell.angle_alpha   90.00
_cell.angle_beta   90.00
_cell.angle_gamma   90.00
#
_symmetry.space_group_name_H-M   'P 1'
#
loop_
_entity.id
_entity.type
_entity.pdbx_description
1 polymer ?
#
loop_
_entity_poly.entity_id
_entity_poly.type
_entity_poly.pdbx_seq_one_letter_code
_entity_poly.pdbx_strand_id
1 'polypeptide(L)' 'MDIIRIILSILLPPLGVFLQVGIGAQFWINILLTLFGYFPGVIHAVYIIAKR' A
#
# COMPACT_ATOMS: atom_id res chain seq x y z
N MET A 1 1.72 8.52 -13.74
CA MET A 1 2.59 7.65 -12.93
C MET A 1 1.77 6.84 -11.90
N ASP A 2 0.47 6.72 -12.13
CA ASP A 2 -0.51 6.36 -11.10
C ASP A 2 -1.10 4.97 -11.40
N ILE A 3 -1.24 4.62 -12.68
CA ILE A 3 -1.75 3.31 -13.12
C ILE A 3 -0.84 2.17 -12.65
N ILE A 4 0.48 2.31 -12.79
CA ILE A 4 1.44 1.29 -12.34
C ILE A 4 1.38 1.11 -10.82
N ARG A 5 1.24 2.19 -10.06
CA ARG A 5 1.09 2.14 -8.59
C ARG A 5 -0.23 1.53 -8.16
N ILE A 6 -1.32 1.81 -8.87
CA ILE A 6 -2.63 1.22 -8.61
C ILE A 6 -2.60 -0.29 -8.87
N ILE A 7 -2.03 -0.72 -10.00
CA ILE A 7 -1.87 -2.15 -10.34
C ILE A 7 -0.97 -2.85 -9.29
N LEU A 8 0.16 -2.24 -8.94
CA LEU A 8 1.06 -2.77 -7.92
C LEU A 8 0.42 -2.81 -6.53
N SER A 9 -0.37 -1.80 -6.15
CA SER A 9 -1.11 -1.77 -4.88
C SER A 9 -2.16 -2.86 -4.76
N ILE A 10 -2.70 -3.34 -5.90
CA ILE A 10 -3.73 -4.39 -5.95
C ILE A 10 -3.10 -5.79 -6.04
N LEU A 11 -1.84 -5.92 -6.48
CA LEU A 11 -1.12 -7.19 -6.53
C LEU A 11 -0.23 -7.41 -5.29
N LEU A 12 0.44 -6.34 -4.86
CA LEU A 12 1.28 -6.24 -3.67
C LEU A 12 1.05 -4.86 -3.01
N PRO A 13 0.04 -4.74 -2.13
CA PRO A 13 -0.22 -3.50 -1.39
C PRO A 13 1.03 -2.84 -0.75
N PRO A 14 1.99 -3.57 -0.14
CA PRO A 14 3.18 -2.94 0.42
C PRO A 14 4.11 -2.33 -0.63
N LEU A 15 4.14 -2.81 -1.88
CA LEU A 15 4.93 -2.19 -2.96
C LEU A 15 4.34 -0.84 -3.38
N GLY A 16 3.00 -0.74 -3.46
CA GLY A 16 2.33 0.53 -3.76
C GLY A 16 2.63 1.59 -2.69
N VAL A 17 2.55 1.20 -1.41
CA VAL A 17 2.87 2.08 -0.27
C VAL A 17 4.35 2.43 -0.24
N PHE A 18 5.25 1.47 -0.44
CA PHE A 18 6.69 1.71 -0.48
C PHE A 18 7.07 2.73 -1.56
N LEU A 19 6.48 2.64 -2.75
CA LEU A 19 6.73 3.61 -3.81
C LEU A 19 6.15 5.00 -3.49
N GLN A 20 5.09 5.09 -2.67
CA GLN A 20 4.45 6.36 -2.30
C GLN A 20 5.17 7.07 -1.16
N VAL A 21 5.55 6.34 -0.10
CA VAL A 21 6.05 6.91 1.16
C VAL A 21 7.45 6.40 1.56
N GLY A 22 8.03 5.44 0.84
CA GLY A 22 9.33 4.84 1.15
C GLY A 22 9.26 3.77 2.26
N ILE A 23 10.41 3.45 2.86
CA ILE A 23 10.47 2.60 4.07
C ILE A 23 10.17 3.49 5.28
N GLY A 24 8.91 3.49 5.71
CA GLY A 24 8.47 4.23 6.89
C GLY A 24 7.43 3.46 7.70
N ALA A 25 6.93 4.08 8.78
CA ALA A 25 5.93 3.44 9.64
C ALA A 25 4.68 2.97 8.86
N GLN A 26 4.25 3.72 7.84
CA GLN A 26 3.11 3.36 6.99
C GLN A 26 3.38 2.10 6.14
N PHE A 27 4.61 1.87 5.69
CA PHE A 27 4.99 0.64 4.98
C PHE A 27 4.89 -0.59 5.89
N TRP A 28 5.41 -0.48 7.12
CA TRP A 28 5.34 -1.55 8.10
C TRP A 28 3.90 -1.85 8.55
N ILE A 29 3.09 -0.79 8.76
CA ILE A 29 1.66 -0.93 9.06
C ILE A 29 0.93 -1.62 7.91
N ASN A 30 1.24 -1.29 6.65
CA ASN A 30 0.62 -1.93 5.50
C ASN A 30 0.98 -3.40 5.40
N ILE A 31 2.25 -3.77 5.64
CA ILE A 31 2.68 -5.18 5.72
C ILE A 31 1.90 -5.93 6.80
N LEU A 32 1.80 -5.34 8.00
CA LEU A 32 1.13 -5.98 9.13
C LEU A 32 -0.37 -6.15 8.87
N LEU A 33 -1.02 -5.15 8.27
CA LEU A 33 -2.41 -5.24 7.82
C LEU A 33 -2.58 -6.32 6.76
N THR A 34 -1.69 -6.38 5.76
CA THR A 34 -1.74 -7.41 4.69
C THR A 34 -1.57 -8.82 5.26
N LEU A 35 -0.76 -8.97 6.32
CA LEU A 35 -0.54 -10.25 7.01
C LEU A 35 -1.76 -10.68 7.86
N PHE A 36 -2.44 -9.73 8.52
CA PHE A 36 -3.67 -9.97 9.28
C PHE A 36 -4.92 -10.09 8.40
N GLY A 37 -4.85 -9.61 7.15
CA GLY A 37 -5.90 -9.71 6.16
C GLY A 37 -5.55 -8.93 4.90
N TYR A 38 -5.69 -9.56 3.74
CA TYR A 38 -5.35 -8.91 2.48
C TYR A 38 -6.17 -7.62 2.22
N PHE A 39 -7.47 -7.68 2.54
CA PHE A 39 -8.43 -6.59 2.34
C PHE A 39 -8.06 -5.28 3.07
N PRO A 40 -7.78 -5.27 4.39
CA PRO A 40 -7.36 -4.04 5.07
C PRO A 40 -6.02 -3.49 4.57
N GLY A 41 -5.11 -4.36 4.12
CA GLY A 41 -3.85 -3.94 3.49
C GLY A 41 -4.08 -3.15 2.19
N VAL A 42 -4.99 -3.64 1.33
CA VAL A 42 -5.35 -2.96 0.07
C VAL A 42 -6.04 -1.62 0.34
N ILE A 43 -7.01 -1.56 1.27
CA ILE A 43 -7.70 -0.30 1.60
C ILE A 43 -6.71 0.74 2.14
N HIS A 44 -5.81 0.33 3.03
CA HIS A 44 -4.78 1.23 3.55
C HIS A 44 -3.83 1.71 2.46
N ALA A 45 -3.43 0.83 1.53
CA ALA A 45 -2.54 1.19 0.43
C ALA A 45 -3.22 2.21 -0.51
N VAL A 46 -4.47 1.98 -0.89
CA VAL A 46 -5.26 2.90 -1.72
C VAL A 46 -5.48 4.23 -1.00
N TYR A 47 -5.76 4.23 0.30
CA TYR A 47 -5.90 5.45 1.10
C TYR A 47 -4.60 6.29 1.10
N ILE A 48 -3.44 5.65 1.27
CA ILE A 48 -2.12 6.30 1.22
C ILE A 48 -1.88 6.92 -0.16
N ILE A 49 -2.22 6.20 -1.22
CA ILE A 49 -2.04 6.66 -2.61
C ILE A 49 -2.99 7.81 -2.93
N ALA A 50 -4.25 7.75 -2.48
CA ALA A 50 -5.25 8.78 -2.74
C ALA A 50 -5.08 10.04 -1.88
N LYS A 51 -4.49 9.92 -0.70
CA LYS A 51 -4.28 11.05 0.24
C LYS A 51 -3.09 11.94 -0.12
N ARG A 52 -2.22 11.50 -1.01
CA ARG A 52 -0.97 12.18 -1.36
C ARG A 52 -0.96 12.52 -2.85
#